data_AF-A0A9P5W987-F1
#
_entry.id   AF-A0A9P5W987-F1
#
_cell.length_a   1.000
_cell.length_b   1.000
_cell.length_c   1.000
_cell.angle_alpha   90.00
_cell.angle_beta   90.00
_cell.angle_gamma   90.00
#
_symmetry.space_group_name_H-M   'P 1'
#
loop_
_entity.id
_entity.type
_entity.pdbx_description
1 polymer ?
#
loop_
_entity_poly.entity_id
_entity_poly.type
_entity_poly.pdbx_seq_one_letter_code
_entity_poly.pdbx_strand_id
1 'polypeptide(L)'
;MELKYVEVFPFPPNITSVFQPMDAGIIAAFERRHRRIHWEHALIADIENEASPQSGEQQDDALVNYGKIFKVNQLEAMAFVKAAWDEIAATTILNCFQHTVIFKTPLPQESSDAPTSEATEGV
;
A
#
# COMPACT_ATOMS: atom_id res chain seq x y z
N MET A 1 -16.70 24.16 -0.81
CA MET A 1 -15.55 23.98 -1.72
C MET A 1 -16.10 23.42 -3.01
N GLU A 2 -15.88 24.10 -4.13
CA GLU A 2 -16.28 23.64 -5.47
C GLU A 2 -15.03 23.13 -6.19
N LEU A 3 -15.02 21.85 -6.59
CA LEU A 3 -13.90 21.21 -7.28
C LEU A 3 -14.12 21.32 -8.79
N LYS A 4 -13.18 21.94 -9.52
CA LYS A 4 -13.36 22.25 -10.96
C LYS A 4 -13.04 21.08 -11.90
N TYR A 5 -12.20 20.13 -11.47
CA TYR A 5 -11.65 19.08 -12.34
C TYR A 5 -11.68 17.69 -11.69
N VAL A 6 -12.49 17.52 -10.64
CA VAL A 6 -12.62 16.25 -9.92
C VAL A 6 -14.09 15.95 -9.77
N GLU A 7 -14.53 14.84 -10.34
CA GLU A 7 -15.86 14.28 -10.11
C GLU A 7 -15.82 13.40 -8.85
N VAL A 8 -16.78 13.62 -7.95
CA VAL A 8 -16.88 12.89 -6.69
C VAL A 8 -18.11 11.99 -6.74
N PHE A 9 -17.90 10.68 -6.65
CA PHE A 9 -18.97 9.69 -6.62
C PHE A 9 -19.28 9.30 -5.17
N PRO A 10 -20.51 9.53 -4.67
CA PRO A 10 -20.91 9.06 -3.35
C PRO A 10 -21.19 7.55 -3.40
N PHE A 11 -20.64 6.83 -2.43
CA PHE A 11 -20.90 5.40 -2.26
C PHE A 11 -21.98 5.14 -1.20
N PRO A 12 -22.86 4.15 -1.41
CA PRO A 12 -23.70 3.61 -0.35
C PRO A 12 -22.87 3.19 0.89
N PRO A 13 -23.48 3.17 2.07
CA PRO A 13 -22.79 2.73 3.28
C PRO A 13 -22.31 1.27 3.17
N ASN A 14 -21.21 0.93 3.85
CA ASN A 14 -20.67 -0.43 4.02
C ASN A 14 -20.21 -1.15 2.73
N ILE A 15 -19.74 -0.42 1.72
CA ILE A 15 -19.23 -1.02 0.47
C ILE A 15 -17.77 -0.69 0.16
N THR A 16 -17.05 -0.07 1.09
CA THR A 16 -15.68 0.43 0.88
C THR A 16 -14.74 -0.67 0.40
N SER A 17 -14.79 -1.87 1.02
CA SER A 17 -13.99 -3.03 0.61
C SER A 17 -14.29 -3.57 -0.80
N VAL A 18 -15.42 -3.20 -1.39
CA VAL A 18 -15.84 -3.64 -2.74
C VAL A 18 -15.44 -2.63 -3.82
N PHE A 19 -15.49 -1.34 -3.51
CA PHE A 19 -15.30 -0.27 -4.48
C PHE A 19 -13.97 0.49 -4.31
N GLN A 20 -13.39 0.53 -3.10
CA GLN A 20 -12.19 1.31 -2.83
C GLN A 20 -10.94 0.42 -2.89
N PRO A 21 -10.00 0.71 -3.79
CA PRO A 21 -8.81 -0.12 -3.98
C PRO A 21 -7.89 -0.12 -2.74
N MET A 22 -7.94 0.95 -1.95
CA MET A 22 -7.24 1.04 -0.67
C MET A 22 -7.65 -0.08 0.28
N ASP A 23 -8.96 -0.30 0.42
CA ASP A 23 -9.55 -1.36 1.25
C ASP A 23 -9.55 -2.74 0.56
N ALA A 24 -9.41 -2.78 -0.77
CA ALA A 24 -9.33 -4.02 -1.54
C ALA A 24 -7.97 -4.73 -1.45
N GLY A 25 -7.01 -4.18 -0.70
CA GLY A 25 -5.77 -4.89 -0.37
C GLY A 25 -4.52 -4.03 -0.23
N ILE A 26 -4.53 -2.77 -0.70
CA ILE A 26 -3.35 -1.90 -0.62
C ILE A 26 -2.97 -1.62 0.84
N ILE A 27 -3.94 -1.25 1.69
CA ILE A 27 -3.69 -1.03 3.13
C ILE A 27 -3.16 -2.30 3.78
N ALA A 28 -3.78 -3.45 3.51
CA ALA A 28 -3.34 -4.72 4.08
C ALA A 28 -1.93 -5.12 3.59
N ALA A 29 -1.57 -4.82 2.34
CA ALA A 29 -0.24 -5.07 1.78
C ALA A 29 0.82 -4.16 2.41
N PHE A 30 0.47 -2.89 2.63
CA PHE A 30 1.29 -1.91 3.32
C PHE A 30 1.54 -2.31 4.78
N GLU A 31 0.47 -2.58 5.53
CA GLU A 31 0.58 -2.89 6.96
C GLU A 31 1.42 -4.14 7.23
N ARG A 32 1.35 -5.16 6.35
CA ARG A 32 2.20 -6.36 6.48
C ARG A 32 3.69 -6.01 6.39
N ARG A 33 4.08 -5.16 5.43
CA ARG A 33 5.47 -4.71 5.24
C ARG A 33 5.91 -3.80 6.38
N HIS A 34 5.07 -2.84 6.75
CA HIS A 34 5.33 -1.95 7.89
C HIS A 34 5.54 -2.76 9.17
N ARG A 35 4.67 -3.73 9.47
CA ARG A 35 4.84 -4.63 10.63
C ARG A 35 6.16 -5.38 10.57
N ARG A 36 6.54 -5.94 9.42
CA ARG A 36 7.84 -6.63 9.26
C ARG A 36 9.01 -5.71 9.62
N ILE A 37 9.05 -4.51 9.05
CA ILE A 37 10.11 -3.52 9.32
C ILE A 37 10.17 -3.14 10.79
N HIS A 38 9.01 -2.91 11.42
CA HIS A 38 8.94 -2.56 12.84
C HIS A 38 9.45 -3.70 13.75
N TRP A 39 9.13 -4.96 13.42
CA TRP A 39 9.64 -6.12 14.14
C TRP A 39 11.15 -6.31 13.97
N GLU A 40 11.67 -6.09 12.76
CA GLU A 40 13.12 -6.13 12.50
C GLU A 40 13.86 -5.06 13.30
N HIS A 41 13.32 -3.84 13.36
CA HIS A 41 13.87 -2.78 14.19
C HIS A 41 13.87 -3.14 15.68
N ALA A 42 12.77 -3.70 16.19
CA ALA A 42 12.68 -4.13 17.58
C ALA A 42 13.69 -5.24 17.92
N LEU A 43 13.90 -6.20 17.01
CA LEU A 43 14.90 -7.25 17.18
C LEU A 43 16.33 -6.69 17.23
N ILE A 44 16.65 -5.73 16.36
CA ILE A 44 17.97 -5.06 16.36
C ILE A 44 18.18 -4.30 17.67
N ALA A 45 17.16 -3.55 18.12
CA ALA A 45 17.23 -2.82 19.37
C ALA A 45 17.43 -3.75 20.59
N ASP A 46 16.82 -4.93 20.59
CA ASP A 46 17.00 -5.94 21.64
C ASP A 46 18.45 -6.45 21.68
N ILE A 47 19.01 -6.84 20.52
CA ILE A 47 20.40 -7.29 20.39
C ILE A 47 21.39 -6.19 20.83
N GLU A 48 21.16 -4.94 20.45
CA GLU A 48 22.01 -3.81 20.82
C GLU A 48 21.97 -3.51 22.33
N ASN A 49 20.79 -3.67 22.97
CA ASN A 49 20.65 -3.54 24.41
C ASN A 49 21.42 -4.65 25.16
N GLU A 50 21.45 -5.88 24.65
CA GLU A 50 22.23 -6.98 25.22
C GLU A 50 23.75 -6.77 25.04
N ALA A 51 24.18 -6.26 23.88
CA ALA A 51 25.59 -6.08 23.55
C ALA A 51 26.27 -4.93 24.29
N SER A 52 25.49 -3.92 24.72
CA SER A 52 25.96 -2.79 25.51
C SER A 52 25.06 -2.60 26.73
N PRO A 53 25.21 -3.43 27.77
CA PRO A 53 24.43 -3.28 28.98
C PRO A 53 24.79 -1.94 29.60
N GLN A 54 23.89 -0.95 29.48
CA GLN A 54 24.04 0.30 30.20
C GLN A 54 24.14 -0.04 31.68
N SER A 55 25.33 0.20 32.23
CA SER A 55 25.71 -0.12 33.60
C SER A 55 24.77 0.59 34.58
N GLY A 56 23.89 -0.15 35.25
CA GLY A 56 23.48 0.19 36.62
C GLY A 56 21.99 0.25 36.95
N GLU A 57 21.05 0.22 36.00
CA GLU A 57 19.62 0.23 36.34
C GLU A 57 19.04 -1.19 36.27
N GLN A 58 19.06 -1.87 37.41
CA GLN A 58 18.26 -3.07 37.67
C GLN A 58 16.78 -2.69 37.60
N GLN A 59 16.19 -2.79 36.42
CA GLN A 59 14.75 -2.66 36.27
C GLN A 59 14.24 -3.93 35.58
N ASP A 60 14.05 -4.97 36.40
CA ASP A 60 13.51 -6.30 36.06
C ASP A 60 12.03 -6.26 35.60
N ASP A 61 11.50 -5.09 35.23
CA ASP A 61 10.17 -4.96 34.68
C ASP A 61 10.22 -5.18 33.17
N ALA A 62 9.90 -6.41 32.77
CA ALA A 62 9.82 -6.82 31.36
C ALA A 62 8.99 -5.83 30.53
N LEU A 63 7.97 -5.19 31.10
CA LEU A 63 7.09 -4.25 30.41
C LEU A 63 7.80 -2.94 30.02
N VAL A 64 8.72 -2.47 30.87
CA VAL A 64 9.57 -1.30 30.58
C VAL A 64 10.58 -1.63 29.48
N ASN A 65 11.16 -2.83 29.51
CA ASN A 65 12.08 -3.29 28.48
C ASN A 65 11.38 -3.43 27.12
N TYR A 66 10.19 -4.04 27.07
CA TYR A 66 9.38 -4.09 25.84
C TYR A 66 9.07 -2.69 25.29
N GLY A 67 8.71 -1.73 26.15
CA GLY A 67 8.48 -0.35 25.73
C GLY A 67 9.71 0.31 25.09
N LYS A 68 10.92 -0.10 25.46
CA LYS A 68 12.18 0.45 24.92
C LYS A 68 12.49 -0.07 23.52
N ILE A 69 12.35 -1.38 23.29
CA ILE A 69 12.68 -2.00 21.99
C ILE A 69 11.69 -1.63 20.87
N PHE A 70 10.44 -1.30 21.20
CA PHE A 70 9.45 -0.81 20.23
C PHE A 70 9.41 0.72 20.12
N LYS A 71 10.30 1.42 20.81
CA LYS A 71 10.33 2.88 20.78
C LYS A 71 10.83 3.35 19.42
N VAL A 72 9.99 4.12 18.73
CA VAL A 72 10.29 4.67 17.40
C VAL A 72 10.03 6.17 17.43
N ASN A 73 10.98 6.97 16.97
CA ASN A 73 10.82 8.41 16.84
C ASN A 73 10.11 8.78 15.51
N GLN A 74 9.70 10.04 15.37
CA GLN A 74 8.92 10.49 14.20
C GLN A 74 9.66 10.31 12.86
N LEU A 75 10.98 10.52 12.84
CA LEU A 75 11.80 10.38 11.63
C LEU A 75 11.89 8.90 11.21
N GLU A 76 12.11 8.01 12.17
CA GLU A 76 12.13 6.56 11.95
C GLU A 76 10.76 6.07 11.45
N ALA A 77 9.67 6.53 12.07
CA ALA A 77 8.32 6.19 11.64
C ALA A 77 8.06 6.61 10.18
N MET A 78 8.46 7.82 9.79
CA MET A 78 8.35 8.29 8.40
C MET A 78 9.20 7.45 7.44
N ALA A 79 10.41 7.08 7.85
CA ALA A 79 11.28 6.20 7.07
C ALA A 79 10.66 4.80 6.88
N PHE A 80 10.04 4.24 7.94
CA PHE A 80 9.37 2.93 7.87
C PHE A 80 8.17 2.96 6.94
N VAL A 81 7.35 4.02 7.03
CA VAL A 81 6.21 4.22 6.12
C VAL A 81 6.70 4.30 4.67
N LYS A 82 7.76 5.08 4.41
CA LYS A 82 8.33 5.19 3.07
C LYS A 82 8.84 3.83 2.56
N ALA A 83 9.65 3.13 3.34
CA ALA A 83 10.18 1.83 2.96
C ALA A 83 9.08 0.79 2.71
N ALA A 84 8.09 0.72 3.61
CA ALA A 84 6.95 -0.17 3.46
C ALA A 84 6.13 0.12 2.20
N TRP A 85 5.98 1.39 1.81
CA TRP A 85 5.30 1.80 0.59
C TRP A 85 6.10 1.46 -0.67
N ASP A 86 7.40 1.77 -0.68
CA ASP A 86 8.29 1.52 -1.83
C ASP A 86 8.42 0.01 -2.14
N GLU A 87 8.24 -0.86 -1.15
CA GLU A 87 8.21 -2.32 -1.31
C GLU A 87 6.91 -2.87 -1.92
N ILE A 88 5.87 -2.05 -2.08
CA ILE A 88 4.62 -2.48 -2.71
C ILE A 88 4.81 -2.44 -4.22
N ALA A 89 4.77 -3.61 -4.85
CA ALA A 89 4.86 -3.70 -6.30
C ALA A 89 3.65 -3.03 -6.98
N ALA A 90 3.89 -2.34 -8.10
CA ALA A 90 2.83 -1.75 -8.91
C ALA A 90 1.77 -2.79 -9.35
N THR A 91 2.16 -4.05 -9.55
CA THR A 91 1.25 -5.16 -9.83
C THR A 91 0.31 -5.46 -8.67
N THR A 92 0.75 -5.31 -7.42
CA THR A 92 -0.13 -5.45 -6.25
C THR A 92 -1.19 -4.36 -6.25
N ILE A 93 -0.81 -3.11 -6.54
CA ILE A 93 -1.75 -1.99 -6.68
C ILE A 93 -2.73 -2.29 -7.81
N LEU A 94 -2.23 -2.63 -9.00
CA LEU A 94 -3.08 -2.96 -10.16
C LEU A 94 -4.09 -4.07 -9.84
N ASN A 95 -3.65 -5.16 -9.21
CA ASN A 95 -4.52 -6.28 -8.83
C ASN A 95 -5.59 -5.83 -7.82
N CYS A 96 -5.27 -4.93 -6.88
CA CYS A 96 -6.27 -4.37 -5.96
C CYS A 96 -7.32 -3.54 -6.71
N PHE A 97 -6.91 -2.75 -7.69
CA PHE A 97 -7.83 -2.02 -8.57
C PHE A 97 -8.72 -2.96 -9.40
N GLN A 98 -8.17 -4.04 -9.94
CA GLN A 98 -8.95 -5.05 -10.68
C GLN A 98 -9.93 -5.82 -9.79
N HIS A 99 -9.62 -5.95 -8.50
CA HIS A 99 -10.51 -6.59 -7.54
C HIS A 99 -11.75 -5.74 -7.24
N THR A 100 -11.66 -4.41 -7.39
CA THR A 100 -12.82 -3.52 -7.22
C THR A 100 -13.76 -3.61 -8.42
N VAL A 101 -15.05 -3.35 -8.15
CA VAL A 101 -16.10 -3.46 -9.17
C VAL A 101 -16.00 -2.34 -10.22
N ILE A 102 -15.31 -1.23 -9.92
CA ILE A 102 -15.16 -0.07 -10.80
C ILE A 102 -14.47 -0.43 -12.13
N PHE A 103 -13.52 -1.37 -12.10
CA PHE A 103 -12.69 -1.71 -13.27
C PHE A 103 -13.05 -3.05 -13.93
N LYS A 104 -14.15 -3.70 -13.54
CA LYS A 104 -14.61 -4.97 -14.13
C LYS A 104 -15.40 -4.80 -15.44
N THR A 105 -15.57 -3.58 -15.94
CA THR A 105 -16.19 -3.32 -17.24
C THR A 105 -15.21 -3.72 -18.36
N PRO A 106 -15.60 -4.52 -19.36
CA PRO A 106 -14.76 -4.76 -20.53
C PRO A 106 -14.55 -3.43 -21.25
N LEU A 107 -13.29 -3.07 -21.54
CA LEU A 107 -12.99 -1.98 -22.45
C LEU A 107 -13.72 -2.27 -23.79
N PRO A 108 -14.46 -1.30 -24.36
CA PRO A 108 -14.98 -1.45 -25.71
C PRO A 108 -13.81 -1.79 -26.64
N GLN A 109 -13.89 -2.96 -27.29
CA GLN A 109 -12.96 -3.31 -28.36
C GLN A 109 -13.21 -2.32 -29.49
N GLU A 110 -12.29 -1.38 -29.73
CA GLU A 110 -12.30 -0.62 -30.98
C GLU A 110 -12.02 -1.62 -32.11
N SER A 111 -13.08 -2.05 -32.79
CA SER A 111 -12.99 -2.82 -34.02
C SER A 111 -12.34 -1.93 -35.09
N SER A 112 -11.06 -2.20 -35.39
CA SER A 112 -10.36 -1.61 -36.52
C SER A 112 -10.81 -2.28 -37.83
N ASP A 113 -12.05 -2.05 -38.25
CA ASP A 113 -12.46 -2.34 -39.62
C ASP A 113 -12.31 -1.07 -40.44
N ALA A 114 -11.11 -0.87 -40.99
CA ALA A 114 -10.88 0.10 -42.05
C ALA A 114 -11.49 -0.44 -43.35
N PRO A 115 -12.27 0.35 -44.11
CA PRO A 115 -12.74 -0.08 -45.42
C PRO A 115 -11.58 -0.01 -46.42
N THR A 116 -11.14 -1.16 -46.92
CA THR A 116 -10.25 -1.26 -48.07
C THR A 116 -10.96 -0.68 -49.30
N SER A 117 -10.47 0.45 -49.84
CA SER A 117 -10.98 0.99 -51.10
C SER A 117 -10.56 0.07 -52.25
N GLU A 118 -11.52 -0.63 -52.86
CA GLU A 118 -11.37 -1.23 -54.18
C GLU A 118 -11.28 -0.10 -55.23
N ALA A 119 -10.13 -0.02 -55.91
CA ALA A 119 -10.00 0.71 -57.17
C ALA A 119 -9.76 -0.32 -58.26
N THR A 120 -10.82 -0.67 -58.98
CA THR A 120 -10.74 -1.31 -60.30
C THR A 120 -11.66 -0.56 -61.24
N GLU A 121 -11.09 0.33 -62.05
CA GLU A 121 -11.67 0.71 -63.33
C GLU A 121 -10.74 0.19 -64.42
N GLY A 122 -11.30 -0.67 -65.26
CA GLY A 122 -10.75 -1.06 -66.55
C GLY A 122 -11.77 -0.75 -67.63
N VAL A 123 -11.23 -0.46 -68.82
CA VAL A 123 -11.84 -0.20 -70.13
C VAL A 123 -12.11 1.26 -70.46
#